data_AF-A0A942GA01-F1
#
_entry.id   AF-A0A942GA01-F1
#
_cell.length_a   1.000
_cell.length_b   1.000
_cell.length_c   1.000
_cell.angle_alpha   90.00
_cell.angle_beta   90.00
_cell.angle_gamma   90.00
#
_symmetry.space_group_name_H-M   'P 1'
#
loop_
_entity.id
_entity.type
_entity.pdbx_description
1 polymer ?
#
loop_
_entity_poly.entity_id
_entity_poly.type
_entity_poly.pdbx_seq_one_letter_code
_entity_poly.pdbx_strand_id
1 'polypeptide(L)' 'METCRCEVLNVLSGPVAQDYLTGHLAAERTDGLGRQVHTCPYTEVEWVADRSPEGYADEVLVLRRVPR' A
#
# COMPACT_ATOMS: atom_id res chain seq x y z
N MET A 1 13.08 19.46 2.05
CA MET A 1 12.21 18.38 2.56
C MET A 1 12.08 17.37 1.45
N GLU A 2 12.61 16.16 1.64
CA GLU A 2 12.34 15.06 0.70
C GLU A 2 10.86 14.69 0.81
N THR A 3 10.10 14.80 -0.29
CA THR A 3 8.70 14.38 -0.32
C THR A 3 8.65 12.86 -0.17
N CYS A 4 7.83 12.37 0.76
CA CYS A 4 7.64 10.94 0.92
C CYS A 4 6.95 10.39 -0.34
N ARG A 5 7.46 9.28 -0.87
CA ARG A 5 6.92 8.68 -2.10
C ARG A 5 5.47 8.27 -1.97
N CYS A 6 4.96 8.06 -0.75
CA CYS A 6 3.55 7.78 -0.50
C CYS A 6 2.61 8.92 -0.95
N GLU A 7 3.06 10.17 -0.97
CA GLU A 7 2.24 11.30 -1.45
C GLU A 7 2.14 11.37 -2.98
N VAL A 8 3.16 10.85 -3.67
CA VAL A 8 3.32 10.99 -5.12
C VAL A 8 2.79 9.76 -5.86
N LEU A 9 2.96 8.57 -5.29
CA LEU A 9 2.62 7.32 -5.93
C LEU A 9 1.17 6.91 -5.61
N ASN A 10 0.54 6.25 -6.58
CA ASN A 10 -0.80 5.68 -6.41
C ASN A 10 -0.80 4.15 -6.35
N VAL A 11 0.26 3.51 -6.87
CA VAL A 11 0.42 2.06 -6.92
C VAL A 11 1.88 1.70 -6.68
N LEU A 12 2.11 0.66 -5.88
CA LEU A 12 3.39 -0.03 -5.74
C LEU A 12 3.16 -1.52 -5.99
N SER A 13 4.13 -2.22 -6.56
CA SER A 13 4.02 -3.65 -6.82
C SER A 13 5.32 -4.40 -6.60
N GLY A 14 5.22 -5.71 -6.36
CA GLY A 14 6.36 -6.61 -6.24
C GLY A 14 7.26 -6.28 -5.05
N PRO A 15 8.60 -6.40 -5.18
CA PRO A 15 9.53 -6.21 -4.06
C PRO A 15 9.41 -4.85 -3.38
N VAL A 16 9.17 -3.78 -4.14
CA VAL A 16 9.01 -2.43 -3.58
C VAL A 16 7.75 -2.35 -2.71
N ALA A 17 6.65 -3.00 -3.11
CA ALA A 17 5.45 -3.06 -2.29
C ALA A 17 5.69 -3.84 -0.99
N GLN A 18 6.44 -4.94 -1.06
CA GLN A 18 6.84 -5.74 0.11
C GLN A 18 7.65 -4.91 1.10
N ASP A 19 8.66 -4.19 0.63
CA ASP A 19 9.53 -3.35 1.46
C ASP A 19 8.74 -2.23 2.14
N TYR A 20 7.83 -1.58 1.41
CA TYR A 20 6.96 -0.55 1.97
C TYR A 20 6.01 -1.12 3.02
N LEU A 21 5.39 -2.26 2.74
CA LEU A 21 4.45 -2.90 3.64
C LEU A 21 5.11 -3.34 4.96
N THR A 22 6.36 -3.81 4.89
CA THR A 22 7.06 -4.38 6.05
C THR A 22 7.86 -3.35 6.86
N GLY A 23 8.40 -2.32 6.20
CA GLY A 23 9.34 -1.38 6.82
C GLY A 23 8.88 0.07 6.89
N HIS A 24 7.82 0.45 6.17
CA HIS A 24 7.39 1.85 6.08
C HIS A 24 5.95 2.09 6.57
N LEU A 25 5.02 1.20 6.24
CA LEU A 25 3.60 1.38 6.53
C LEU A 25 3.22 0.70 7.85
N ALA A 26 2.33 1.32 8.61
CA ALA A 26 1.72 0.73 9.81
C ALA A 26 0.34 0.16 9.46
N ALA A 27 0.06 -1.09 9.84
CA ALA A 27 -1.29 -1.65 9.70
C ALA A 27 -2.24 -0.98 10.68
N GLU A 28 -3.39 -0.51 10.21
CA GLU A 28 -4.32 0.27 11.03
C GLU A 28 -5.66 -0.43 11.22
N ARG A 29 -6.29 -0.87 10.13
CA ARG A 29 -7.65 -1.42 10.17
C ARG A 29 -7.94 -2.37 9.01
N THR A 30 -9.07 -3.06 9.11
CA THR A 30 -9.68 -3.79 7.99
C THR A 30 -10.86 -2.97 7.46
N ASP A 31 -10.95 -2.77 6.14
CA ASP A 31 -12.07 -2.07 5.53
C ASP A 31 -13.34 -2.94 5.41
N GLY A 32 -14.43 -2.34 4.93
CA GLY A 32 -15.70 -3.05 4.71
C GLY A 32 -15.67 -4.17 3.66
N LEU A 33 -14.54 -4.33 2.95
CA LEU A 33 -14.30 -5.39 1.98
C LEU A 33 -13.34 -6.46 2.51
N GLY A 34 -12.94 -6.38 3.79
CA GLY A 34 -12.02 -7.34 4.40
C GLY A 34 -10.55 -7.10 4.06
N ARG A 35 -10.20 -5.96 3.45
CA ARG A 35 -8.81 -5.63 3.07
C ARG A 35 -8.10 -4.92 4.21
N GLN A 36 -6.82 -5.24 4.39
CA GLN A 36 -5.99 -4.53 5.38
C GLN A 36 -5.58 -3.16 4.84
N VAL A 37 -5.92 -2.12 5.61
CA VAL A 37 -5.55 -0.73 5.36
C VAL A 37 -4.31 -0.41 6.19
N HIS A 38 -3.33 0.18 5.53
CA HIS A 38 -2.06 0.58 6.11
C HIS A 38 -1.86 2.08 5.93
N THR A 39 -1.30 2.74 6.94
CA THR A 39 -1.12 4.18 6.97
C THR A 39 0.36 4.52 6.93
N CYS A 40 0.73 5.50 6.11
CA CYS A 40 2.06 6.10 6.13
C CYS A 40 2.17 7.06 7.33
N PRO A 41 3.10 6.83 8.28
CA PRO A 41 3.21 7.67 9.47
C PRO A 41 3.69 9.10 9.20
N TYR A 42 4.16 9.38 7.98
CA TYR A 42 4.72 10.68 7.59
C TYR A 42 3.74 11.56 6.80
N THR A 43 2.67 11.00 6.23
CA THR A 43 1.88 11.68 5.19
C THR A 43 0.37 11.48 5.29
N GLU A 44 -0.09 10.70 6.28
CA GLU A 44 -1.50 10.31 6.46
C GLU A 44 -2.11 9.57 5.24
N VAL A 45 -1.28 9.17 4.26
CA VAL A 45 -1.73 8.42 3.10
C VAL A 45 -2.00 6.98 3.48
N GLU A 46 -3.15 6.49 3.05
CA GLU A 46 -3.59 5.13 3.27
C GLU A 46 -3.38 4.25 2.04
N TRP A 47 -3.05 2.99 2.28
CA TRP A 47 -2.74 1.98 1.29
C TRP A 47 -3.48 0.68 1.62
N VAL A 48 -3.99 0.00 0.59
CA VAL A 48 -4.53 -1.36 0.70
C VAL A 48 -3.63 -2.35 -0.02
N ALA A 49 -3.37 -3.48 0.64
CA ALA A 49 -2.63 -4.59 0.05
C ALA A 49 -3.58 -5.52 -0.74
N ASP A 50 -3.22 -5.77 -1.99
CA ASP A 50 -3.86 -6.71 -2.88
C ASP A 50 -2.85 -7.81 -3.23
N ARG A 51 -3.17 -9.06 -2.84
CA ARG A 51 -2.29 -10.23 -3.03
C ARG A 51 -2.70 -11.09 -4.22
N SER A 52 -3.80 -10.76 -4.89
CA SER A 52 -4.26 -11.39 -6.13
C SER A 52 -4.80 -10.35 -7.10
N PRO A 53 -3.97 -9.36 -7.52
CA PRO A 53 -4.44 -8.31 -8.40
C PRO A 53 -4.59 -8.82 -9.84
N GLU A 54 -5.77 -8.63 -10.42
CA GLU A 54 -6.00 -8.91 -11.85
C GLU A 54 -4.97 -8.15 -12.72
N GLY A 55 -4.33 -8.86 -13.65
CA GLY A 55 -3.32 -8.31 -14.56
C GLY A 55 -1.88 -8.36 -14.07
N TYR A 56 -1.61 -8.91 -12.89
CA TYR A 56 -0.27 -9.28 -12.42
C TYR A 56 -0.07 -10.79 -12.46
N ALA A 57 1.19 -11.23 -12.47
CA ALA A 57 1.50 -12.64 -12.23
C ALA A 57 0.97 -13.05 -10.85
N ASP A 58 0.62 -14.34 -10.70
CA ASP A 58 0.24 -14.91 -9.42
C ASP A 58 1.28 -14.54 -8.33
N GLU A 59 0.81 -14.35 -7.10
CA GLU A 59 1.63 -14.04 -5.91
C GLU A 59 2.28 -12.65 -5.86
N VAL A 60 2.05 -11.77 -6.84
CA VAL A 60 2.57 -10.39 -6.78
C VAL A 60 1.74 -9.54 -5.82
N LEU A 61 2.38 -9.05 -4.76
CA LEU A 61 1.83 -8.03 -3.87
C LEU A 61 1.71 -6.68 -4.60
N VAL A 62 0.54 -6.07 -4.55
CA VAL A 62 0.28 -4.71 -5.02
C VAL A 62 -0.28 -3.88 -3.87
N LEU A 63 0.31 -2.70 -3.61
CA LEU A 63 -0.28 -1.70 -2.73
C LEU A 63 -0.96 -0.64 -3.59
N ARG A 64 -2.23 -0.35 -3.29
CA ARG A 64 -2.98 0.74 -3.93
C ARG A 64 -3.30 1.82 -2.92
N ARG A 65 -3.07 3.07 -3.29
CA ARG A 65 -3.45 4.22 -2.47
C ARG A 65 -4.98 4.28 -2.36
N VAL A 66 -5.49 4.52 -1.16
CA VAL A 66 -6.91 4.78 -0.94
C VAL A 66 -7.18 6.25 -1.26
N PRO A 67 -8.02 6.57 -2.26
CA PRO A 67 -8.45 7.93 -2.48
C PRO A 67 -9.34 8.38 -1.30
N ARG A 68 -9.06 9.57 -0.76
CA ARG A 68 -9.90 10.24 0.23
C ARG A 68 -11.16 10.80 -0.41
#